data_AF-A0A7S4KWB3-F1
#
_entry.id   AF-A0A7S4KWB3-F1
#
_cell.length_a   1.000
_cell.length_b   1.000
_cell.length_c   1.000
_cell.angle_alpha   90.00
_cell.angle_beta   90.00
_cell.angle_gamma   90.00
#
_symmetry.space_group_name_H-M   'P 1'
#
loop_
_entity.id
_entity.type
_entity.pdbx_description
1 polymer ?
#
loop_
_entity_poly.entity_id
_entity_poly.type
_entity_poly.pdbx_seq_one_letter_code
_entity_poly.pdbx_strand_id
1 'polypeptide(L)'
;GLAGYTNENNPFGDSNLTETFTWKLREEKRREEGRDRETRDKKEQIRERLDEIEKVKERRKQREIERREWEEERARLQRDQDMLMHQDWEKQEEEFHWEQAKKRSEIRIGEGRAKPIDFLYKNLNCKDDDFDFSLGEPHLIFNSLSLEELEELKGDIGMYLCFAKDKDREFWQCLDVVCNSHMDVAEQALRGGHGGSHHHDKVQSDVDKIFLKKNSIQLRQLKEDVQNKIDAGGAIDYEYWEA
;
A
#
# COMPACT_ATOMS: atom_id res chain seq x y z
N GLY A 1 -5.18 -91.36 -40.28
CA GLY A 1 -5.68 -91.68 -41.63
C GLY A 1 -6.80 -92.68 -41.49
N LEU A 2 -7.99 -92.36 -41.99
CA LEU A 2 -9.11 -93.31 -42.04
C LEU A 2 -8.76 -94.43 -43.03
N ALA A 3 -8.88 -95.68 -42.60
CA ALA A 3 -8.77 -96.89 -43.43
C ALA A 3 -7.41 -97.18 -44.10
N GLY A 4 -6.27 -96.79 -43.50
CA GLY A 4 -4.94 -97.36 -43.84
C GLY A 4 -4.38 -97.03 -45.25
N TYR A 5 -5.10 -96.27 -46.06
CA TYR A 5 -4.62 -95.78 -47.34
C TYR A 5 -3.76 -94.53 -47.16
N THR A 6 -2.63 -94.50 -47.86
CA THR A 6 -1.73 -93.35 -47.97
C THR A 6 -1.83 -92.77 -49.39
N ASN A 7 -1.41 -91.52 -49.58
CA ASN A 7 -1.48 -90.85 -50.90
C ASN A 7 -0.72 -91.60 -52.02
N GLU A 8 0.21 -92.48 -51.65
CA GLU A 8 1.03 -93.27 -52.58
C GLU A 8 0.44 -94.64 -52.90
N ASN A 9 -0.55 -95.11 -52.12
CA ASN A 9 -1.18 -96.43 -52.30
C ASN A 9 -2.71 -96.30 -52.35
N ASN A 10 -3.18 -95.52 -53.33
CA ASN A 10 -4.60 -95.22 -53.53
C ASN A 10 -5.17 -95.95 -54.77
N PRO A 11 -6.22 -96.80 -54.61
CA PRO A 11 -6.86 -97.47 -55.75
C PRO A 11 -7.66 -96.53 -56.67
N PHE A 12 -7.90 -95.28 -56.27
CA PHE A 12 -8.67 -94.29 -57.02
C PHE A 12 -7.82 -93.27 -57.79
N GLY A 13 -6.48 -93.39 -57.74
CA GLY A 13 -5.56 -92.55 -58.53
C GLY A 13 -5.48 -91.07 -58.13
N ASP A 14 -6.08 -90.69 -57.01
CA ASP A 14 -6.04 -89.32 -56.46
C ASP A 14 -4.82 -89.14 -55.54
N SER A 15 -4.01 -88.11 -55.80
CA SER A 15 -2.77 -87.83 -55.08
C SER A 15 -2.97 -87.23 -53.68
N ASN A 16 -4.20 -86.80 -53.34
CA ASN A 16 -4.49 -86.07 -52.10
C ASN A 16 -5.53 -86.79 -51.23
N LEU A 17 -5.61 -88.13 -51.28
CA LEU A 17 -6.59 -88.94 -50.55
C LEU A 17 -6.60 -88.70 -49.02
N THR A 18 -5.47 -88.33 -48.43
CA THR A 18 -5.37 -88.00 -47.00
C THR A 18 -5.72 -86.55 -46.66
N GLU A 19 -5.94 -85.69 -47.66
CA GLU A 19 -6.36 -84.31 -47.44
C GLU A 19 -7.88 -84.26 -47.21
N THR A 20 -8.29 -83.73 -46.06
CA THR A 20 -9.71 -83.56 -45.74
C THR A 20 -10.30 -82.48 -46.64
N PHE A 21 -11.34 -82.81 -47.42
CA PHE A 21 -12.04 -81.82 -48.23
C PHE A 21 -12.67 -80.74 -47.34
N THR A 22 -12.17 -79.51 -47.45
CA THR A 22 -12.79 -78.34 -46.83
C THR A 22 -13.45 -77.48 -47.91
N TRP A 23 -14.65 -76.99 -47.61
CA TRP A 23 -15.35 -76.04 -48.46
C TRP A 23 -14.65 -74.67 -48.40
N LYS A 24 -13.57 -74.52 -49.18
CA LYS A 24 -12.68 -73.35 -49.17
C LYS A 24 -13.43 -72.02 -49.30
N LEU A 25 -14.43 -71.94 -50.18
CA LEU A 25 -15.25 -70.73 -50.36
C LEU A 25 -16.10 -70.39 -49.11
N ARG A 26 -16.63 -71.41 -48.42
CA ARG A 26 -17.39 -71.23 -47.17
C ARG A 26 -16.46 -70.86 -46.02
N GLU A 27 -15.28 -71.45 -45.95
CA GLU A 27 -14.24 -71.08 -44.98
C GLU A 27 -13.75 -69.65 -45.19
N GLU A 28 -13.49 -69.25 -46.43
CA GLU A 28 -13.03 -67.92 -46.79
C GLU A 28 -14.09 -66.86 -46.47
N LYS A 29 -15.35 -67.10 -46.87
CA LYS A 29 -16.49 -66.23 -46.50
C LYS A 29 -16.66 -66.11 -44.99
N ARG A 30 -16.54 -67.21 -44.23
CA ARG A 30 -16.61 -67.19 -42.76
C ARG A 30 -15.42 -66.44 -42.14
N ARG A 31 -14.24 -66.51 -42.75
CA ARG A 31 -13.02 -65.80 -42.34
C ARG A 31 -13.09 -64.30 -42.68
N GLU A 32 -13.81 -63.94 -43.72
CA GLU A 32 -14.04 -62.56 -44.15
C GLU A 32 -15.14 -61.90 -43.31
N GLU A 33 -16.28 -62.58 -43.10
CA GLU A 33 -17.33 -62.17 -42.15
C GLU A 33 -16.80 -62.06 -40.71
N GLY A 34 -15.90 -62.97 -40.31
CA GLY A 34 -15.22 -62.91 -39.01
C GLY A 34 -14.29 -61.70 -38.89
N ARG A 35 -13.53 -61.36 -39.95
CA ARG A 35 -12.69 -60.16 -40.00
C ARG A 35 -13.52 -58.88 -39.97
N ASP A 36 -14.64 -58.85 -40.69
CA ASP A 36 -15.55 -57.69 -40.73
C ASP A 36 -16.19 -57.43 -39.36
N ARG A 37 -16.69 -58.48 -38.69
CA ARG A 37 -17.15 -58.40 -37.29
C ARG A 37 -16.05 -57.90 -36.35
N GLU A 38 -14.86 -58.49 -36.41
CA GLU A 38 -13.75 -58.10 -35.55
C GLU A 38 -13.34 -56.64 -35.77
N THR A 39 -13.37 -56.13 -37.00
CA THR A 39 -13.11 -54.72 -37.28
C THR A 39 -14.20 -53.79 -36.77
N ARG A 40 -15.47 -54.22 -36.81
CA ARG A 40 -16.60 -53.47 -36.28
C ARG A 40 -16.56 -53.40 -34.75
N ASP A 41 -16.30 -54.52 -34.08
CA ASP A 41 -16.18 -54.60 -32.62
C ASP A 41 -14.99 -53.76 -32.13
N LYS A 42 -13.84 -53.81 -32.83
CA LYS A 42 -12.69 -52.94 -32.53
C LYS A 42 -13.02 -51.46 -32.69
N LYS A 43 -13.77 -51.08 -33.75
CA LYS A 43 -14.22 -49.69 -33.95
C LYS A 43 -15.17 -49.23 -32.84
N GLU A 44 -16.06 -50.10 -32.38
CA GLU A 44 -16.98 -49.82 -31.29
C GLU A 44 -16.25 -49.64 -29.96
N GLN A 45 -15.31 -50.54 -29.63
CA GLN A 45 -14.44 -50.39 -28.46
C GLN A 45 -13.58 -49.12 -28.50
N ILE A 46 -13.06 -48.73 -29.66
CA ILE A 46 -12.31 -47.48 -29.81
C ILE A 46 -13.22 -46.28 -29.56
N ARG A 47 -14.46 -46.31 -30.06
CA ARG A 47 -15.45 -45.25 -29.83
C ARG A 47 -15.81 -45.11 -28.35
N GLU A 48 -16.12 -46.22 -27.68
CA GLU A 48 -16.42 -46.22 -26.24
C GLU A 48 -15.26 -45.68 -25.40
N ARG A 49 -14.02 -46.07 -25.74
CA ARG A 49 -12.81 -45.54 -25.09
C ARG A 49 -12.63 -44.04 -25.32
N LEU A 50 -12.92 -43.55 -26.53
CA LEU A 50 -12.83 -42.13 -26.85
C LEU A 50 -13.87 -41.31 -26.06
N ASP A 51 -15.11 -41.80 -25.98
CA ASP A 51 -16.17 -41.16 -25.19
C ASP A 51 -15.83 -41.16 -23.68
N GLU A 52 -15.24 -42.23 -23.17
CA GLU A 52 -14.76 -42.30 -21.78
C GLU A 52 -13.62 -41.31 -21.52
N ILE A 53 -12.66 -41.22 -22.45
CA ILE A 53 -11.57 -40.24 -22.39
C ILE A 53 -12.13 -38.81 -22.40
N GLU A 54 -13.14 -38.52 -23.23
CA GLU A 54 -13.77 -37.21 -23.30
C GLU A 54 -14.44 -36.84 -21.97
N LYS A 55 -15.26 -37.75 -21.40
CA LYS A 55 -15.87 -37.54 -20.07
C LYS A 55 -14.85 -37.37 -18.95
N VAL A 56 -13.70 -38.07 -19.02
CA VAL A 56 -12.60 -37.88 -18.05
C VAL A 56 -11.94 -36.51 -18.25
N LYS A 57 -11.75 -36.08 -19.50
CA LYS A 57 -11.16 -34.78 -19.84
C LYS A 57 -12.04 -33.63 -19.37
N GLU A 58 -13.36 -33.69 -19.58
CA GLU A 58 -14.31 -32.70 -19.08
C GLU A 58 -14.28 -32.61 -17.56
N ARG A 59 -14.32 -33.74 -16.84
CA ARG A 59 -14.21 -33.77 -15.37
C ARG A 59 -12.88 -33.24 -14.84
N ARG A 60 -11.79 -33.36 -15.60
CA ARG A 60 -10.50 -32.75 -15.23
C ARG A 60 -10.53 -31.25 -15.44
N LYS A 61 -11.03 -30.79 -16.59
CA LYS A 61 -11.18 -29.37 -16.90
C LYS A 61 -12.08 -28.66 -15.87
N GLN A 62 -13.19 -29.28 -15.49
CA GLN A 62 -14.09 -28.72 -14.48
C GLN A 62 -13.42 -28.56 -13.12
N ARG A 63 -12.71 -29.60 -12.65
CA ARG A 63 -11.96 -29.55 -11.38
C ARG A 63 -10.79 -28.57 -11.42
N GLU A 64 -10.18 -28.37 -12.57
CA GLU A 64 -9.10 -27.40 -12.76
C GLU A 64 -9.63 -25.97 -12.71
N ILE A 65 -10.77 -25.69 -13.35
CA ILE A 65 -11.46 -24.40 -13.29
C ILE A 65 -11.90 -24.11 -11.84
N GLU A 66 -12.60 -25.06 -11.20
CA GLU A 66 -13.07 -24.91 -9.82
C GLU A 66 -11.91 -24.71 -8.83
N ARG A 67 -10.82 -25.47 -8.99
CA ARG A 67 -9.61 -25.27 -8.16
C ARG A 67 -9.00 -23.90 -8.40
N ARG A 68 -8.89 -23.46 -9.65
CA ARG A 68 -8.31 -22.16 -9.99
C ARG A 68 -9.16 -21.02 -9.41
N GLU A 69 -10.48 -21.09 -9.54
CA GLU A 69 -11.41 -20.11 -8.96
C GLU A 69 -11.29 -20.08 -7.42
N TRP A 70 -11.20 -21.25 -6.79
CA TRP A 70 -10.98 -21.35 -5.35
C TRP A 70 -9.62 -20.77 -4.91
N GLU A 71 -8.55 -21.07 -5.64
CA GLU A 71 -7.20 -20.54 -5.38
C GLU A 71 -7.15 -19.02 -5.58
N GLU A 72 -7.79 -18.50 -6.63
CA GLU A 72 -7.91 -17.06 -6.91
C GLU A 72 -8.68 -16.34 -5.80
N GLU A 73 -9.82 -16.88 -5.37
CA GLU A 73 -10.63 -16.29 -4.30
C GLU A 73 -9.89 -16.33 -2.96
N ARG A 74 -9.19 -17.44 -2.65
CA ARG A 74 -8.35 -17.53 -1.45
C ARG A 74 -7.19 -16.54 -1.47
N ALA A 75 -6.52 -16.40 -2.61
CA ALA A 75 -5.43 -15.44 -2.78
C ALA A 75 -5.92 -13.99 -2.71
N ARG A 76 -7.16 -13.72 -3.15
CA ARG A 76 -7.79 -12.42 -2.97
C ARG A 76 -8.10 -12.15 -1.50
N LEU A 77 -8.78 -13.07 -0.82
CA LEU A 77 -9.10 -12.92 0.60
C LEU A 77 -7.85 -12.77 1.47
N GLN A 78 -6.78 -13.51 1.16
CA GLN A 78 -5.50 -13.38 1.87
C GLN A 78 -4.90 -11.98 1.67
N ARG A 79 -4.86 -11.47 0.44
CA ARG A 79 -4.39 -10.10 0.18
C ARG A 79 -5.21 -9.04 0.90
N ASP A 80 -6.52 -9.20 0.92
CA ASP A 80 -7.42 -8.27 1.61
C ASP A 80 -7.18 -8.32 3.13
N GLN A 81 -6.96 -9.50 3.72
CA GLN A 81 -6.60 -9.66 5.13
C GLN A 81 -5.22 -9.05 5.44
N ASP A 82 -4.21 -9.34 4.62
CA ASP A 82 -2.85 -8.83 4.78
C ASP A 82 -2.85 -7.29 4.72
N MET A 83 -3.64 -6.69 3.82
CA MET A 83 -3.78 -5.24 3.71
C MET A 83 -4.39 -4.62 4.98
N LEU A 84 -5.45 -5.23 5.53
CA LEU A 84 -6.06 -4.75 6.77
C LEU A 84 -5.11 -4.87 7.96
N MET A 85 -4.42 -6.02 8.10
CA MET A 85 -3.42 -6.21 9.15
C MET A 85 -2.27 -5.23 9.03
N HIS A 86 -1.81 -4.95 7.82
CA HIS A 86 -0.75 -3.97 7.57
C HIS A 86 -1.18 -2.57 8.01
N GLN A 87 -2.39 -2.15 7.65
CA GLN A 87 -2.90 -0.83 8.03
C GLN A 87 -3.03 -0.68 9.56
N ASP A 88 -3.51 -1.71 10.26
CA ASP A 88 -3.62 -1.68 11.72
C ASP A 88 -2.23 -1.68 12.38
N TRP A 89 -1.26 -2.39 11.79
CA TRP A 89 0.12 -2.40 12.27
C TRP A 89 0.78 -1.03 12.08
N GLU A 90 0.62 -0.38 10.93
CA GLU A 90 1.12 0.98 10.68
C GLU A 90 0.61 1.97 11.74
N LYS A 91 -0.70 1.95 12.03
CA LYS A 91 -1.27 2.84 13.07
C LYS A 91 -0.69 2.57 14.46
N GLN A 92 -0.51 1.30 14.82
CA GLN A 92 0.09 0.93 16.10
C GLN A 92 1.56 1.35 16.18
N GLU A 93 2.29 1.27 15.07
CA GLU A 93 3.68 1.72 14.98
C GLU A 93 3.77 3.24 15.13
N GLU A 94 2.91 4.02 14.47
CA GLU A 94 2.87 5.47 14.62
C GLU A 94 2.54 5.89 16.07
N GLU A 95 1.55 5.25 16.71
CA GLU A 95 1.20 5.49 18.11
C GLU A 95 2.36 5.15 19.07
N PHE A 96 3.06 4.05 18.81
CA PHE A 96 4.25 3.69 19.58
C PHE A 96 5.36 4.74 19.44
N HIS A 97 5.66 5.19 18.21
CA HIS A 97 6.65 6.23 17.98
C HIS A 97 6.30 7.54 18.71
N TRP A 98 5.02 7.90 18.71
CA TRP A 98 4.50 9.04 19.46
C TRP A 98 4.71 8.91 20.98
N GLU A 99 4.35 7.77 21.57
CA GLU A 99 4.58 7.52 22.99
C GLU A 99 6.07 7.54 23.36
N GLN A 100 6.91 6.96 22.50
CA GLN A 100 8.36 6.99 22.66
C GLN A 100 8.90 8.42 22.61
N ALA A 101 8.40 9.25 21.68
CA ALA A 101 8.80 10.66 21.58
C ALA A 101 8.52 11.42 22.89
N LYS A 102 7.33 11.23 23.48
CA LYS A 102 6.99 11.81 24.79
C LYS A 102 7.91 11.33 25.91
N LYS A 103 8.10 10.03 26.05
CA LYS A 103 8.99 9.45 27.09
C LYS A 103 10.42 9.95 26.93
N ARG A 104 10.92 10.03 25.70
CA ARG A 104 12.26 10.58 25.41
C ARG A 104 12.35 12.05 25.78
N SER A 105 11.31 12.82 25.52
CA SER A 105 11.23 14.23 25.88
C SER A 105 11.34 14.43 27.39
N GLU A 106 10.57 13.67 28.17
CA GLU A 106 10.59 13.70 29.64
C GLU A 106 11.99 13.35 30.19
N ILE A 107 12.62 12.30 29.65
CA ILE A 107 13.97 11.88 30.05
C ILE A 107 15.00 12.99 29.72
N ARG A 108 14.97 13.56 28.51
CA ARG A 108 15.91 14.61 28.10
C ARG A 108 15.81 15.85 28.98
N ILE A 109 14.60 16.24 29.36
CA ILE A 109 14.35 17.36 30.28
C ILE A 109 14.95 17.03 31.65
N GLY A 110 14.70 15.84 32.18
CA GLY A 110 15.26 15.42 33.47
C GLY A 110 16.78 15.34 33.50
N GLU A 111 17.41 15.01 32.37
CA GLU A 111 18.86 14.92 32.21
C GLU A 111 19.54 16.25 31.83
N GLY A 112 18.78 17.35 31.70
CA GLY A 112 19.33 18.68 31.35
C GLY A 112 19.81 18.81 29.91
N ARG A 113 19.37 17.93 29.02
CA ARG A 113 19.73 17.90 27.58
C ARG A 113 18.50 18.03 26.68
N ALA A 114 17.60 18.91 27.09
CA ALA A 114 16.35 19.19 26.40
C ALA A 114 16.61 19.72 24.98
N LYS A 115 15.88 19.17 24.01
CA LYS A 115 15.78 19.68 22.65
C LYS A 115 14.73 20.79 22.55
N PRO A 116 14.74 21.61 21.48
CA PRO A 116 13.73 22.64 21.23
C PRO A 116 12.28 22.14 21.35
N ILE A 117 11.97 20.98 20.79
CA ILE A 117 10.63 20.36 20.88
C ILE A 117 10.21 20.06 22.34
N ASP A 118 11.16 19.69 23.19
CA ASP A 118 10.89 19.35 24.58
C ASP A 118 10.45 20.59 25.37
N PHE A 119 11.05 21.74 25.07
CA PHE A 119 10.63 23.02 25.65
C PHE A 119 9.23 23.41 25.19
N LEU A 120 8.90 23.23 23.91
CA LEU A 120 7.55 23.51 23.37
C LEU A 120 6.51 22.59 23.99
N TYR A 121 6.81 21.29 24.09
CA TYR A 121 5.95 20.31 24.73
C TYR A 121 5.73 20.63 26.22
N LYS A 122 6.77 21.08 26.91
CA LYS A 122 6.66 21.50 28.32
C LYS A 122 5.83 22.78 28.47
N ASN A 123 6.01 23.77 27.59
CA ASN A 123 5.21 25.00 27.56
C ASN A 123 3.70 24.71 27.44
N LEU A 124 3.33 23.67 26.70
CA LEU A 124 1.93 23.29 26.55
C LEU A 124 1.37 22.54 27.77
N ASN A 125 2.16 21.65 28.37
CA ASN A 125 1.69 20.72 29.40
C ASN A 125 1.93 21.16 30.85
N CYS A 126 2.86 22.09 31.09
CA CYS A 126 3.21 22.54 32.42
C CYS A 126 2.43 23.84 32.73
N LYS A 127 1.49 23.77 33.69
CA LYS A 127 0.69 24.92 34.13
C LYS A 127 1.02 25.40 35.54
N ASP A 128 1.91 24.73 36.27
CA ASP A 128 2.19 25.01 37.69
C ASP A 128 3.71 25.13 38.00
N ASP A 129 4.00 26.01 38.98
CA ASP A 129 5.25 26.69 39.37
C ASP A 129 6.42 25.82 39.92
N ASP A 130 6.59 24.56 39.51
CA ASP A 130 7.56 23.66 40.17
C ASP A 130 9.00 23.64 39.58
N PHE A 131 9.37 24.53 38.64
CA PHE A 131 10.73 24.56 38.10
C PHE A 131 11.32 25.95 37.86
N ASP A 132 12.53 26.15 38.39
CA ASP A 132 13.47 27.30 38.25
C ASP A 132 14.03 27.52 36.83
N PHE A 133 13.47 26.85 35.82
CA PHE A 133 13.85 27.07 34.43
C PHE A 133 12.86 28.07 33.85
N SER A 134 13.27 29.32 33.69
CA SER A 134 12.46 30.36 33.04
C SER A 134 11.93 29.79 31.71
N LEU A 135 10.65 29.44 31.70
CA LEU A 135 9.94 29.01 30.49
C LEU A 135 9.91 30.24 29.58
N GLY A 136 10.94 30.38 28.74
CA GLY A 136 10.98 31.43 27.74
C GLY A 136 9.75 31.31 26.85
N GLU A 137 9.25 32.44 26.35
CA GLU A 137 8.09 32.44 25.47
C GLU A 137 8.32 31.48 24.29
N PRO A 138 7.35 30.59 23.94
CA PRO A 138 7.56 29.52 22.97
C PRO A 138 8.16 29.97 21.64
N HIS A 139 7.80 31.16 21.17
CA HIS A 139 8.28 31.73 19.91
C HIS A 139 9.76 32.16 19.95
N LEU A 140 10.33 32.40 21.13
CA LEU A 140 11.73 32.81 21.27
C LEU A 140 12.71 31.65 21.04
N ILE A 141 12.25 30.40 21.19
CA ILE A 141 13.08 29.20 20.98
C ILE A 141 13.62 29.15 19.54
N PHE A 142 12.86 29.65 18.57
CA PHE A 142 13.22 29.63 17.15
C PHE A 142 14.37 30.59 16.80
N ASN A 143 14.59 31.64 17.60
CA ASN A 143 15.60 32.67 17.33
C ASN A 143 17.04 32.13 17.42
N SER A 144 17.26 31.06 18.18
CA SER A 144 18.59 30.50 18.42
C SER A 144 18.91 29.25 17.60
N LEU A 145 18.01 28.84 16.69
CA LEU A 145 18.15 27.60 15.93
C LEU A 145 18.80 27.83 14.56
N SER A 146 19.63 26.89 14.14
CA SER A 146 20.12 26.79 12.77
C SER A 146 19.03 26.27 11.82
N LEU A 147 19.25 26.40 10.50
CA LEU A 147 18.30 25.88 9.51
C LEU A 147 18.05 24.36 9.66
N GLU A 148 19.11 23.58 9.90
CA GLU A 148 18.99 22.13 10.11
C GLU A 148 18.17 21.79 11.37
N GLU A 149 18.35 22.56 12.45
CA GLU A 149 17.56 22.39 13.68
C GLU A 149 16.11 22.85 13.51
N LEU A 150 15.86 23.87 12.69
CA LEU A 150 14.50 24.31 12.33
C LEU A 150 13.78 23.25 11.50
N GLU A 151 14.47 22.60 10.55
CA GLU A 151 13.92 21.47 9.78
C GLU A 151 13.61 20.26 10.67
N GLU A 152 14.51 19.90 11.61
CA GLU A 152 14.24 18.84 12.59
C GLU A 152 13.01 19.22 13.45
N LEU A 153 12.98 20.44 13.96
CA LEU A 153 11.88 20.94 14.79
C LEU A 153 10.56 20.98 14.02
N LYS A 154 10.59 21.31 12.72
CA LYS A 154 9.41 21.28 11.84
C LYS A 154 8.83 19.88 11.73
N GLY A 155 9.68 18.89 11.50
CA GLY A 155 9.28 17.48 11.46
C GLY A 155 8.69 17.02 12.80
N ASP A 156 9.33 17.40 13.90
CA ASP A 156 8.84 17.12 15.24
C ASP A 156 7.47 17.78 15.49
N ILE A 157 7.29 19.08 15.22
CA ILE A 157 6.00 19.78 15.35
C ILE A 157 4.92 19.11 14.51
N GLY A 158 5.25 18.66 13.29
CA GLY A 158 4.34 17.89 12.42
C GLY A 158 3.86 16.60 13.07
N MET A 159 4.75 15.84 13.72
CA MET A 159 4.37 14.67 14.50
C MET A 159 3.41 15.04 15.64
N TYR A 160 3.69 16.11 16.38
CA TYR A 160 2.81 16.59 17.45
C TYR A 160 1.44 17.04 16.93
N LEU A 161 1.36 17.64 15.74
CA LEU A 161 0.10 18.02 15.10
C LEU A 161 -0.78 16.82 14.71
N CYS A 162 -0.18 15.73 14.22
CA CYS A 162 -0.91 14.51 13.87
C CYS A 162 -1.62 13.88 15.08
N PHE A 163 -1.00 13.98 16.26
CA PHE A 163 -1.50 13.38 17.50
C PHE A 163 -2.07 14.39 18.52
N ALA A 164 -2.14 15.68 18.16
CA ALA A 164 -2.64 16.74 19.03
C ALA A 164 -4.15 16.60 19.27
N LYS A 165 -4.57 16.86 20.52
CA LYS A 165 -5.99 17.06 20.84
C LYS A 165 -6.46 18.40 20.27
N ASP A 166 -7.76 18.55 20.00
CA ASP A 166 -8.33 19.78 19.43
C ASP A 166 -7.93 21.05 20.20
N LYS A 167 -7.90 20.96 21.53
CA LYS A 167 -7.49 22.07 22.42
C LYS A 167 -6.02 22.50 22.27
N ASP A 168 -5.15 21.59 21.86
CA ASP A 168 -3.70 21.79 21.76
C ASP A 168 -3.29 22.05 20.30
N ARG A 169 -4.20 21.79 19.34
CA ARG A 169 -3.94 21.87 17.91
C ARG A 169 -3.63 23.29 17.46
N GLU A 170 -4.38 24.28 17.95
CA GLU A 170 -4.15 25.70 17.63
C GLU A 170 -2.75 26.14 18.07
N PHE A 171 -2.27 25.67 19.23
CA PHE A 171 -0.92 25.96 19.71
C PHE A 171 0.15 25.43 18.76
N TRP A 172 0.06 24.15 18.37
CA TRP A 172 1.03 23.56 17.44
C TRP A 172 0.94 24.17 16.03
N GLN A 173 -0.25 24.54 15.57
CA GLN A 173 -0.43 25.23 14.28
C GLN A 173 0.22 26.62 14.29
N CYS A 174 0.10 27.37 15.38
CA CYS A 174 0.79 28.64 15.53
C CYS A 174 2.31 28.46 15.48
N LEU A 175 2.84 27.44 16.17
CA LEU A 175 4.28 27.12 16.15
C LEU A 175 4.75 26.65 14.77
N ASP A 176 3.90 25.94 14.02
CA ASP A 176 4.16 25.50 12.66
C ASP A 176 4.36 26.68 11.70
N VAL A 177 3.52 27.72 11.84
CA VAL A 177 3.61 28.98 11.08
C VAL A 177 4.86 29.76 11.46
N VAL A 178 5.16 29.88 12.76
CA VAL A 178 6.38 30.54 13.24
C VAL A 178 7.62 29.82 12.71
N CYS A 179 7.64 28.49 12.76
CA CYS A 179 8.74 27.67 12.25
C CYS A 179 8.98 27.93 10.76
N ASN A 180 7.93 27.93 9.93
CA ASN A 180 8.04 28.24 8.50
C ASN A 180 8.60 29.64 8.25
N SER A 181 8.10 30.64 8.97
CA SER A 181 8.60 32.02 8.82
C SER A 181 10.08 32.14 9.16
N HIS A 182 10.55 31.45 10.20
CA HIS A 182 11.97 31.42 10.56
C HIS A 182 12.82 30.66 9.52
N MET A 183 12.30 29.58 8.95
CA MET A 183 12.97 28.85 7.86
C MET A 183 13.11 29.74 6.62
N ASP A 184 12.05 30.42 6.21
CA ASP A 184 12.05 31.32 5.05
C ASP A 184 13.11 32.42 5.21
N VAL A 185 13.19 33.04 6.39
CA VAL A 185 14.21 34.06 6.71
C VAL A 185 15.62 33.46 6.65
N ALA A 186 15.82 32.27 7.23
CA ALA A 186 17.12 31.59 7.22
C ALA A 186 17.57 31.21 5.79
N GLU A 187 16.64 30.72 4.95
CA GLU A 187 16.91 30.43 3.55
C GLU A 187 17.24 31.67 2.74
N GLN A 188 16.51 32.77 2.93
CA GLN A 188 16.77 34.05 2.27
C GLN A 188 18.15 34.62 2.64
N ALA A 189 18.56 34.47 3.90
CA ALA A 189 19.88 34.86 4.38
C ALA A 189 20.99 34.05 3.68
N LEU A 190 20.81 32.73 3.50
CA LEU A 190 21.76 31.86 2.80
C LEU A 190 21.84 32.16 1.30
N ARG A 191 20.74 32.59 0.67
CA ARG A 191 20.68 32.95 -0.76
C ARG A 191 21.31 34.32 -1.08
N GLY A 192 21.83 35.05 -0.09
CA GLY A 192 22.58 36.29 -0.30
C GLY A 192 21.72 37.54 -0.58
N GLY A 193 20.43 37.50 -0.19
CA GLY A 193 19.48 38.57 -0.48
C GLY A 193 19.59 39.81 0.43
N HIS A 194 20.66 40.61 0.31
CA HIS A 194 20.69 41.98 0.87
C HIS A 194 20.05 43.03 -0.06
N GLY A 195 18.96 42.67 -0.75
CA GLY A 195 18.35 43.51 -1.80
C GLY A 195 17.07 44.27 -1.43
N GLY A 196 16.26 43.78 -0.47
CA GLY A 196 14.92 44.33 -0.17
C GLY A 196 14.70 44.80 1.28
N SER A 197 15.59 44.44 2.22
CA SER A 197 15.30 44.44 3.66
C SER A 197 14.99 45.81 4.30
N HIS A 198 15.50 46.92 3.77
CA HIS A 198 15.39 48.20 4.47
C HIS A 198 14.00 48.84 4.48
N HIS A 199 13.14 48.53 3.49
CA HIS A 199 11.73 48.93 3.55
C HIS A 199 10.91 47.97 4.42
N HIS A 200 11.23 46.68 4.36
CA HIS A 200 10.59 45.64 5.16
C HIS A 200 10.82 45.85 6.67
N ASP A 201 12.03 46.22 7.11
CA ASP A 201 12.35 46.44 8.52
C ASP A 201 11.53 47.55 9.18
N LYS A 202 11.21 48.63 8.44
CA LYS A 202 10.39 49.73 8.96
C LYS A 202 8.94 49.33 9.11
N VAL A 203 8.39 48.67 8.09
CA VAL A 203 7.02 48.15 8.12
C VAL A 203 6.89 47.10 9.22
N GLN A 204 7.85 46.17 9.31
CA GLN A 204 7.91 45.15 10.35
C GLN A 204 7.96 45.77 11.75
N SER A 205 8.82 46.78 11.98
CA SER A 205 8.90 47.47 13.26
C SER A 205 7.58 48.16 13.66
N ASP A 206 6.87 48.75 12.70
CA ASP A 206 5.60 49.41 12.97
C ASP A 206 4.47 48.39 13.20
N VAL A 207 4.50 47.27 12.48
CA VAL A 207 3.61 46.12 12.68
C VAL A 207 3.84 45.50 14.07
N ASP A 208 5.08 45.28 14.48
CA ASP A 208 5.43 44.77 15.81
C ASP A 208 4.94 45.71 16.91
N LYS A 209 5.09 47.04 16.76
CA LYS A 209 4.56 48.02 17.72
C LYS A 209 3.04 47.97 17.84
N ILE A 210 2.34 47.64 16.76
CA ILE A 210 0.87 47.50 16.75
C ILE A 210 0.48 46.21 17.47
N PHE A 211 1.17 45.11 17.22
CA PHE A 211 0.85 43.81 17.81
C PHE A 211 1.25 43.69 19.28
N LEU A 212 2.43 44.18 19.68
CA LEU A 212 2.93 44.14 21.07
C LEU A 212 2.05 44.92 22.08
N LYS A 213 1.23 45.86 21.60
CA LYS A 213 0.32 46.66 22.44
C LYS A 213 -1.08 46.06 22.57
N LYS A 214 -1.37 44.94 21.88
CA LYS A 214 -2.70 44.34 21.81
C LYS A 214 -2.76 43.03 22.59
N ASN A 215 -3.88 42.78 23.26
CA ASN A 215 -4.16 41.50 23.88
C ASN A 215 -4.77 40.49 22.89
N SER A 216 -4.88 39.21 23.29
CA SER A 216 -5.37 38.13 22.42
C SER A 216 -6.77 38.39 21.84
N ILE A 217 -7.67 39.04 22.59
CA ILE A 217 -9.01 39.40 22.12
C ILE A 217 -8.93 40.48 21.05
N GLN A 218 -8.12 41.52 21.29
CA GLN A 218 -7.91 42.62 20.34
C GLN A 218 -7.19 42.17 19.07
N LEU A 219 -6.30 41.18 19.17
CA LEU A 219 -5.64 40.57 18.01
C LEU A 219 -6.63 39.76 17.17
N ARG A 220 -7.54 39.01 17.80
CA ARG A 220 -8.60 38.28 17.10
C ARG A 220 -9.56 39.23 16.38
N GLN A 221 -9.98 40.31 17.05
CA GLN A 221 -10.81 41.35 16.44
C GLN A 221 -10.09 42.00 15.24
N LEU A 222 -8.81 42.34 15.38
CA LEU A 222 -8.03 42.89 14.28
C LEU A 222 -7.95 41.91 13.09
N LYS A 223 -7.80 40.61 13.36
CA LYS A 223 -7.84 39.57 12.31
C LYS A 223 -9.18 39.56 11.58
N GLU A 224 -10.29 39.58 12.30
CA GLU A 224 -11.64 39.63 11.71
C GLU A 224 -11.84 40.90 10.88
N ASP A 225 -11.42 42.07 11.39
CA ASP A 225 -11.51 43.34 10.69
C ASP A 225 -10.70 43.35 9.39
N VAL A 226 -9.49 42.77 9.40
CA VAL A 226 -8.65 42.63 8.20
C VAL A 226 -9.32 41.68 7.22
N GLN A 227 -9.77 40.50 7.66
CA GLN A 227 -10.43 39.51 6.81
C GLN A 227 -11.68 40.10 6.12
N ASN A 228 -12.53 40.79 6.89
CA ASN A 228 -13.72 41.45 6.36
C ASN A 228 -13.37 42.51 5.30
N LYS A 229 -12.25 43.21 5.45
CA LYS A 229 -11.77 44.17 4.43
C LYS A 229 -11.25 43.48 3.17
N ILE A 230 -10.60 42.32 3.31
CA ILE A 230 -10.18 41.48 2.17
C ILE A 230 -11.40 41.01 1.39
N ASP A 231 -12.37 40.41 2.10
CA ASP A 231 -13.56 39.81 1.50
C ASP A 231 -14.51 40.85 0.89
N ALA A 232 -14.52 42.08 1.44
CA ALA A 232 -15.27 43.20 0.89
C ALA A 232 -14.66 43.80 -0.41
N GLY A 233 -13.59 43.22 -0.93
CA GLY A 233 -12.94 43.68 -2.16
C GLY A 233 -12.22 45.02 -1.98
N GLY A 234 -11.81 45.36 -0.76
CA GLY A 234 -10.87 46.47 -0.56
C GLY A 234 -9.62 46.18 -1.38
N ALA A 235 -9.14 47.18 -2.13
CA ALA A 235 -7.90 47.08 -2.89
C ALA A 235 -6.74 46.82 -1.93
N ILE A 236 -6.49 45.55 -1.65
CA ILE A 236 -5.30 45.08 -0.95
C ILE A 236 -4.31 44.91 -2.07
N ASP A 237 -3.40 45.86 -2.13
CA ASP A 237 -2.28 45.80 -3.03
C ASP A 237 -1.40 44.62 -2.57
N TYR A 238 -1.62 43.43 -3.15
CA TYR A 238 -0.83 42.24 -2.84
C TYR A 238 0.66 42.48 -3.14
N GLU A 239 0.95 43.41 -4.06
CA GLU A 239 2.30 43.88 -4.41
C GLU A 239 2.97 44.64 -3.24
N TYR A 240 2.20 45.18 -2.29
CA TYR A 240 2.71 45.81 -1.05
C TYR A 240 3.07 44.78 0.04
N TRP A 241 2.57 43.55 -0.05
CA TRP A 241 2.77 42.50 0.96
C TRP A 241 3.70 41.36 0.51
N GLU A 242 3.95 41.22 -0.79
CA GLU A 242 4.91 40.25 -1.36
C GLU A 242 6.30 40.86 -1.66
N ALA A 243 6.51 42.16 -1.44
CA ALA A 243 7.76 42.89 -1.73
C ALA A 243 8.68 43.10 -0.53
#